data_AF-A0AAU1K2Y1-F1
#
_entry.id   AF-A0AAU1K2Y1-F1
#
_cell.length_a   1.000
_cell.length_b   1.000
_cell.length_c   1.000
_cell.angle_alpha   90.00
_cell.angle_beta   90.00
_cell.angle_gamma   90.00
#
_symmetry.space_group_name_H-M   'P 1'
#
loop_
_entity.id
_entity.type
_entity.pdbx_description
1 polymer ?
#
loop_
_entity_poly.entity_id
_entity_poly.type
_entity_poly.pdbx_seq_one_letter_code
_entity_poly.pdbx_strand_id
1 'polypeptide(L)'
;MEFDERRPVVLLSDEDAFGIQVMQVVAPAGVDVTGLGVEVAVGATEGLPFEGVVRFALPRPGFTPCTWLTTLSRDDLIERAGALSSAKLSEIEDALRLGGLR
;
A
#
# COMPACT_ATOMS: atom_id res chain seq x y z
N MET A 1 -0.03 24.45 -5.25
CA MET A 1 -0.90 23.29 -4.96
C MET A 1 -0.26 22.61 -3.77
N GLU A 2 -0.72 22.95 -2.56
CA GLU A 2 -0.27 22.25 -1.35
C GLU A 2 -0.98 20.90 -1.34
N PHE A 3 -0.22 19.82 -1.51
CA PHE A 3 -0.70 18.47 -1.31
C PHE A 3 -0.65 18.12 0.19
N ASP A 4 -1.14 19.01 1.05
CA ASP A 4 -1.12 18.82 2.51
C ASP A 4 -2.32 17.96 2.98
N GLU A 5 -2.67 16.93 2.19
CA GLU A 5 -3.60 15.89 2.63
C GLU A 5 -2.79 14.71 3.15
N ARG A 6 -2.81 14.55 4.47
CA ARG A 6 -2.25 13.39 5.16
C ARG A 6 -2.89 12.12 4.60
N ARG A 7 -2.06 11.20 4.13
CA ARG A 7 -2.49 9.94 3.54
C ARG A 7 -1.95 8.78 4.37
N PRO A 8 -2.80 7.84 4.81
CA PRO A 8 -2.31 6.61 5.41
C PRO A 8 -1.50 5.80 4.41
N VAL A 9 -0.40 5.23 4.90
CA VAL A 9 0.47 4.36 4.12
C VAL A 9 0.78 3.11 4.93
N VAL A 10 1.04 2.01 4.23
CA VAL A 10 1.61 0.79 4.81
C VAL A 10 3.12 0.82 4.58
N LEU A 11 3.90 0.66 5.64
CA LEU A 11 5.36 0.53 5.59
C LEU A 11 5.70 -0.90 5.15
N LEU A 12 6.50 -1.05 4.09
CA LEU A 12 6.90 -2.35 3.51
C LEU A 12 8.34 -2.76 3.83
N SER A 13 9.13 -1.80 4.29
CA SER A 13 10.51 -1.98 4.73
C SER A 13 10.76 -1.20 6.02
N ASP A 14 11.84 -1.55 6.70
CA ASP A 14 12.48 -0.62 7.63
C ASP A 14 13.17 0.51 6.85
N GLU A 15 13.63 1.53 7.57
CA GLU A 15 14.42 2.62 7.01
C GLU A 15 15.83 2.14 6.64
N ASP A 16 16.22 2.36 5.39
CA ASP A 16 17.58 2.12 4.90
C ASP A 16 18.17 3.37 4.22
N ALA A 17 19.34 3.22 3.57
CA ALA A 17 20.01 4.33 2.89
C ALA A 17 19.19 4.95 1.73
N PHE A 18 18.18 4.24 1.24
CA PHE A 18 17.27 4.70 0.19
C PHE A 18 15.94 5.22 0.75
N GLY A 19 15.66 5.02 2.04
CA GLY A 19 14.46 5.48 2.74
C GLY A 19 13.56 4.32 3.16
N ILE A 20 12.26 4.59 3.28
CA ILE A 20 11.26 3.61 3.68
C ILE A 20 10.30 3.37 2.51
N GLN A 21 10.23 2.14 2.02
CA GLN A 21 9.24 1.79 1.01
C GLN A 21 7.84 1.74 1.62
N VAL A 22 6.91 2.44 0.99
CA VAL A 22 5.53 2.53 1.46
C VAL A 22 4.54 2.32 0.33
N MET A 23 3.35 1.84 0.68
CA MET A 23 2.21 1.87 -0.22
C MET A 23 1.07 2.68 0.35
N GLN A 24 0.51 3.56 -0.48
CA GLN A 24 -0.62 4.38 -0.08
C GLN A 24 -1.89 3.53 0.08
N VAL A 25 -2.65 3.79 1.15
CA VAL A 25 -4.03 3.33 1.29
C VAL A 25 -4.93 4.21 0.43
N VAL A 26 -5.77 3.58 -0.38
CA VAL A 26 -6.70 4.25 -1.32
C VAL A 26 -8.11 3.69 -1.17
N ALA A 27 -9.10 4.40 -1.73
CA ALA A 27 -10.45 3.87 -1.84
C ALA A 27 -10.46 2.58 -2.70
N PRO A 28 -11.30 1.58 -2.38
CA PRO A 28 -11.51 0.40 -3.23
C PRO A 28 -11.93 0.79 -4.66
N ALA A 29 -11.65 -0.06 -5.65
CA ALA A 29 -11.94 0.28 -7.04
C ALA A 29 -13.44 0.41 -7.34
N GLY A 30 -14.30 -0.22 -6.52
CA GLY A 30 -15.75 -0.24 -6.70
C GLY A 30 -16.22 -1.07 -7.90
N VAL A 31 -15.29 -1.72 -8.61
CA VAL A 31 -15.52 -2.62 -9.75
C VAL A 31 -14.66 -3.86 -9.59
N ASP A 32 -14.99 -4.93 -10.31
CA ASP A 32 -14.15 -6.12 -10.35
C ASP A 32 -12.81 -5.82 -11.04
N VAL A 33 -11.72 -6.02 -10.30
CA VAL A 33 -10.34 -5.83 -10.78
C VAL A 33 -9.62 -7.16 -10.99
N THR A 34 -10.35 -8.28 -11.00
CA THR A 34 -9.77 -9.61 -11.18
C THR A 34 -8.91 -9.67 -12.44
N GLY A 35 -7.68 -10.14 -12.27
CA GLY A 35 -6.67 -10.21 -13.32
C GLY A 35 -5.96 -8.88 -13.62
N LEU A 36 -6.50 -7.72 -13.24
CA LEU A 36 -5.83 -6.41 -13.36
C LEU A 36 -4.98 -6.11 -12.13
N GLY A 37 -5.44 -6.50 -10.95
CA GLY A 37 -4.78 -6.19 -9.70
C GLY A 37 -5.31 -7.01 -8.53
N VAL A 38 -4.67 -6.83 -7.39
CA VAL A 38 -5.10 -7.33 -6.08
C VAL A 38 -5.37 -6.12 -5.19
N GLU A 39 -6.47 -6.15 -4.45
CA GLU A 39 -6.76 -5.20 -3.39
C GLU A 39 -6.71 -5.93 -2.06
N VAL A 40 -5.82 -5.50 -1.17
CA VAL A 40 -5.78 -5.99 0.21
C VAL A 40 -6.47 -4.97 1.10
N ALA A 41 -7.57 -5.37 1.71
CA ALA A 41 -8.35 -4.51 2.60
C ALA A 41 -7.56 -4.17 3.88
N VAL A 42 -7.61 -2.91 4.27
CA VAL A 42 -7.06 -2.37 5.52
C VAL A 42 -8.05 -1.35 6.09
N GLY A 43 -8.26 -1.38 7.40
CA GLY A 43 -9.31 -0.55 7.99
C GLY A 43 -9.18 -0.36 9.49
N ALA A 44 -10.33 -0.30 10.17
CA ALA A 44 -10.38 -0.08 11.61
C ALA A 44 -9.59 -1.13 12.42
N THR A 45 -9.56 -2.37 11.95
CA THR A 45 -8.79 -3.47 12.56
C THR A 45 -7.27 -3.25 12.51
N GLU A 46 -6.78 -2.49 11.53
CA GLU A 46 -5.38 -2.13 11.36
C GLU A 46 -5.05 -0.74 11.95
N GLY A 47 -6.02 -0.09 12.61
CA GLY A 47 -5.86 1.21 13.27
C GLY A 47 -6.21 2.43 12.40
N LEU A 48 -6.80 2.24 11.22
CA LEU A 48 -7.23 3.34 10.36
C LEU A 48 -8.60 3.89 10.78
N PRO A 49 -8.86 5.20 10.60
CA PRO A 49 -10.18 5.78 10.89
C PRO A 49 -11.22 5.52 9.79
N PHE A 50 -10.82 4.84 8.71
CA PHE A 50 -11.68 4.51 7.56
C PHE A 50 -11.26 3.19 6.91
N GLU A 51 -12.16 2.64 6.12
CA GLU A 51 -11.90 1.45 5.29
C GLU A 51 -11.25 1.84 3.96
N GLY A 52 -10.21 1.09 3.59
CA GLY A 52 -9.49 1.30 2.34
C GLY A 52 -8.80 0.03 1.87
N VAL A 53 -8.00 0.18 0.82
CA VAL A 53 -7.22 -0.92 0.26
C VAL A 53 -5.80 -0.47 -0.04
N VAL A 54 -4.87 -1.42 0.09
CA VAL A 54 -3.59 -1.36 -0.60
C VAL A 54 -3.76 -2.07 -1.93
N ARG A 55 -3.46 -1.37 -3.04
CA ARG A 55 -3.70 -1.89 -4.39
C ARG A 55 -2.41 -2.23 -5.11
N PHE A 56 -2.35 -3.45 -5.63
CA PHE A 56 -1.21 -4.01 -6.36
C PHE A 56 -1.64 -4.29 -7.79
N ALA A 57 -1.07 -3.58 -8.77
CA ALA A 57 -1.35 -3.87 -10.16
C ALA A 57 -0.54 -5.09 -10.62
N LEU A 58 -1.18 -5.99 -11.36
CA LEU A 58 -0.51 -7.16 -11.93
C LEU A 58 0.28 -6.75 -13.18
N PRO A 59 1.52 -7.24 -13.37
CA PRO A 59 2.29 -6.96 -14.59
C PRO A 59 1.55 -7.46 -15.84
N ARG A 60 1.38 -6.58 -16.82
CA ARG A 60 0.74 -6.91 -18.10
C ARG A 60 1.47 -6.24 -19.27
N PRO A 61 1.73 -6.96 -20.38
CA PRO A 61 2.32 -6.36 -21.56
C PRO A 61 1.49 -5.17 -22.07
N GLY A 62 2.14 -4.03 -22.29
CA GLY A 62 1.49 -2.82 -22.80
C GLY A 62 0.75 -1.98 -21.75
N PHE A 63 0.80 -2.34 -20.47
CA PHE A 63 0.21 -1.56 -19.37
C PHE A 63 1.29 -1.13 -18.38
N THR A 64 1.22 0.12 -17.93
CA THR A 64 2.02 0.60 -16.80
C THR A 64 1.29 0.27 -15.50
N PRO A 65 1.89 -0.49 -14.57
CA PRO A 65 1.27 -0.76 -13.28
C PRO A 65 1.02 0.54 -12.51
N CYS A 66 -0.23 0.81 -12.13
CA CYS A 66 -0.59 1.98 -11.31
C CYS A 66 -0.53 1.65 -9.81
N THR A 67 0.57 1.02 -9.37
CA THR A 67 0.79 0.73 -7.96
C THR A 67 1.27 2.00 -7.25
N TRP A 68 0.61 2.41 -6.17
CA TRP A 68 1.00 3.58 -5.35
C TRP A 68 2.18 3.26 -4.41
N LEU A 69 3.22 2.62 -4.95
CA LEU A 69 4.47 2.34 -4.25
C LEU A 69 5.39 3.56 -4.37
N THR A 70 5.86 4.07 -3.25
CA THR A 70 6.82 5.17 -3.19
C THR A 70 7.80 4.97 -2.05
N THR A 71 8.83 5.80 -2.01
CA THR A 71 9.79 5.83 -0.93
C THR A 71 9.67 7.15 -0.18
N LEU A 72 9.64 7.09 1.15
CA LEU A 72 9.56 8.25 2.04
C LEU A 72 10.77 8.28 2.98
N SER A 73 11.09 9.47 3.49
CA SER A 73 11.99 9.61 4.63
C SER A 73 11.23 9.42 5.94
N ARG A 74 11.96 9.21 7.05
CA ARG A 74 11.33 9.15 8.37
C ARG A 74 10.64 10.47 8.76
N ASP A 75 11.15 11.59 8.27
CA ASP A 75 10.60 12.93 8.56
C ASP A 75 9.26 13.20 7.85
N ASP A 76 8.94 12.43 6.80
CA ASP A 76 7.63 12.48 6.12
C ASP A 76 6.54 11.74 6.91
N LEU A 77 6.91 10.94 7.92
CA LEU A 77 5.98 10.16 8.74
C LEU A 77 5.61 10.91 10.03
N ILE A 78 4.31 11.05 10.28
CA ILE A 78 3.81 11.85 11.41
C ILE A 78 3.54 10.96 12.62
N GLU A 79 2.72 9.92 12.45
CA GLU A 79 2.32 9.03 13.53
C GLU A 79 2.07 7.60 13.02
N ARG A 80 2.12 6.64 13.95
CA ARG A 80 1.76 5.25 13.67
C ARG A 80 0.29 5.04 13.97
N ALA A 81 -0.53 4.82 12.94
CA ALA A 81 -1.95 4.50 13.09
C ALA A 81 -2.19 3.14 13.77
N GLY A 82 -1.35 2.13 13.45
CA GLY A 82 -1.48 0.80 14.02
C GLY A 82 -0.40 -0.18 13.58
N ALA A 83 -0.65 -1.46 13.80
CA ALA A 83 0.23 -2.56 13.44
C ALA A 83 -0.56 -3.61 12.65
N LEU A 84 0.00 -4.10 11.55
CA LEU A 84 -0.59 -5.23 10.84
C LEU A 84 -0.38 -6.52 11.62
N SER A 85 -1.39 -7.39 11.62
CA SER A 85 -1.23 -8.77 12.08
C SER A 85 -0.30 -9.54 11.13
N SER A 86 0.26 -10.67 11.60
CA SER A 86 1.08 -11.55 10.76
C SER A 86 0.31 -12.08 9.55
N ALA A 87 -0.98 -12.40 9.72
CA ALA A 87 -1.84 -12.84 8.62
C ALA A 87 -2.01 -11.73 7.57
N LYS A 88 -2.30 -10.50 8.01
CA LYS A 88 -2.46 -9.35 7.12
C LYS A 88 -1.16 -9.00 6.39
N LEU A 89 -0.02 -9.12 7.06
CA LEU A 89 1.29 -8.94 6.45
C LEU A 89 1.53 -9.98 5.36
N SER A 90 1.20 -11.26 5.62
CA SER A 90 1.33 -12.33 4.62
C SER A 90 0.47 -12.07 3.37
N GLU A 91 -0.75 -11.56 3.53
CA GLU A 91 -1.61 -11.16 2.40
C GLU A 91 -0.94 -10.10 1.51
N ILE A 92 -0.31 -9.09 2.14
CA ILE A 92 0.40 -8.02 1.43
C ILE A 92 1.67 -8.56 0.74
N GLU A 93 2.43 -9.44 1.40
CA GLU A 93 3.61 -10.06 0.81
C GLU A 93 3.26 -10.91 -0.42
N ASP A 94 2.20 -11.69 -0.34
CA ASP A 94 1.73 -12.48 -1.48
C ASP A 94 1.27 -11.57 -2.64
N ALA A 95 0.58 -10.48 -2.34
CA ALA A 95 0.17 -9.49 -3.35
C ALA A 95 1.37 -8.76 -3.99
N LEU A 96 2.42 -8.44 -3.23
CA LEU A 96 3.68 -7.87 -3.75
C LEU A 96 4.36 -8.83 -4.74
N ARG A 97 4.44 -10.11 -4.40
CA ARG A 97 5.02 -11.14 -5.30
C ARG A 97 4.21 -11.26 -6.59
N LEU A 98 2.88 -11.27 -6.50
CA LEU A 98 2.00 -11.26 -7.68
C LEU A 98 2.18 -10.00 -8.53
N GLY A 99 2.45 -8.86 -7.89
CA GLY A 99 2.76 -7.59 -8.54
C GLY A 99 4.17 -7.51 -9.15
N GLY A 100 5.05 -8.49 -8.90
CA GLY A 100 6.45 -8.45 -9.33
C GLY A 100 7.29 -7.39 -8.62
N LEU A 101 6.89 -6.98 -7.41
CA LEU A 101 7.52 -5.90 -6.64
C LEU A 101 8.47 -6.39 -5.55
N ARG A 102 8.57 -7.71 -5.33
CA ARG A 102 9.51 -8.35 -4.41
C ARG A 102 9.70 -9.82 -4.71
#